data_AF-A0A0F9N2Z0-F1
#
_entry.id   AF-A0A0F9N2Z0-F1
#
_cell.length_a   1.000
_cell.length_b   1.000
_cell.length_c   1.000
_cell.angle_alpha   90.00
_cell.angle_beta   90.00
_cell.angle_gamma   90.00
#
_symmetry.space_group_name_H-M   'P 1'
#
loop_
_entity.id
_entity.type
_entity.pdbx_description
1 polymer ?
#
loop_
_entity_poly.entity_id
_entity_poly.type
_entity_poly.pdbx_seq_one_letter_code
_entity_poly.pdbx_strand_id
1 'polypeptide(L)'
;MAFAKGDKVRVLIDNIFYPGTVSVRHRDDTYGVVLDAIHQLSDEDCFIDNVQEDEISALEPPAPKNKEELEREADEKRKDAVDATNAKAAKDAADAEANLAATPLTGDEHAFIARIRPLMNKGMGGPSPAEITRYSYLIKREKVK
;
A
#
# COMPACT_ATOMS: atom_id res chain seq x y z
N MET A 1 -7.72 34.05 24.27
CA MET A 1 -6.37 33.40 24.20
C MET A 1 -6.09 33.31 22.71
N ALA A 2 -5.04 33.93 22.17
CA ALA A 2 -4.92 34.02 20.72
C ALA A 2 -4.33 32.75 20.10
N PHE A 3 -5.02 32.16 19.12
CA PHE A 3 -4.52 31.01 18.35
C PHE A 3 -3.51 31.47 17.29
N ALA A 4 -2.52 30.64 17.01
CA ALA A 4 -1.50 30.86 15.99
C ALA A 4 -1.73 29.98 14.76
N LYS A 5 -1.16 30.39 13.62
CA LYS A 5 -1.13 29.55 12.42
C LYS A 5 -0.48 28.19 12.73
N GLY A 6 -1.18 27.12 12.42
CA GLY A 6 -0.78 25.74 12.67
C GLY A 6 -1.41 25.11 13.91
N ASP A 7 -2.09 25.90 14.77
CA ASP A 7 -2.74 25.37 15.96
C ASP A 7 -3.90 24.45 15.58
N LYS A 8 -4.00 23.32 16.30
CA LYS A 8 -5.13 22.40 16.20
C LYS A 8 -6.29 22.93 17.04
N VAL A 9 -7.43 23.10 16.38
CA VAL A 9 -8.62 23.73 16.94
C VAL A 9 -9.85 22.90 16.61
N ARG A 10 -10.94 23.18 17.30
CA ARG A 10 -12.28 22.76 16.92
C ARG A 10 -13.12 24.00 16.65
N VAL A 11 -13.91 23.97 15.60
CA VAL A 11 -14.83 25.05 15.20
C VAL A 11 -16.25 24.59 15.42
N LEU A 12 -17.07 25.43 16.06
CA LEU A 12 -18.49 25.18 16.27
C LEU A 12 -19.27 25.64 15.02
N ILE A 13 -19.94 24.70 14.35
CA ILE A 13 -20.81 24.98 13.20
C ILE A 13 -22.12 24.24 13.45
N ASP A 14 -23.25 24.95 13.42
CA ASP A 14 -24.59 24.35 13.64
C ASP A 14 -24.69 23.47 14.92
N ASN A 15 -24.08 23.92 16.02
CA ASN A 15 -23.96 23.19 17.30
C ASN A 15 -23.15 21.88 17.24
N ILE A 16 -22.35 21.66 16.19
CA ILE A 16 -21.44 20.52 16.04
C ILE A 16 -20.00 21.03 16.01
N PHE A 17 -19.11 20.38 16.76
CA PHE A 17 -17.68 20.70 16.74
C PHE A 17 -16.97 19.93 15.64
N TYR A 18 -16.28 20.65 14.77
CA TYR A 18 -15.48 20.11 13.69
C TYR A 18 -13.99 20.35 13.97
N PRO A 19 -13.15 19.30 13.93
CA PRO A 19 -11.71 19.45 14.10
C PRO A 19 -11.11 20.18 12.90
N GLY A 20 -10.10 21.02 13.14
CA GLY A 20 -9.42 21.77 12.10
C GLY A 20 -8.07 22.33 12.54
N THR A 21 -7.47 23.08 11.63
CA THR A 21 -6.16 23.69 11.79
C THR A 21 -6.21 25.16 11.41
N VAL A 22 -5.70 26.05 12.25
CA VAL A 22 -5.63 27.47 11.94
C VAL A 22 -4.66 27.69 10.77
N SER A 23 -5.15 28.24 9.68
CA SER A 23 -4.37 28.57 8.47
C SER A 23 -3.86 30.01 8.50
N VAL A 24 -4.67 30.93 9.01
CA VAL A 24 -4.35 32.36 9.10
C VAL A 24 -5.05 32.98 10.30
N ARG A 25 -4.40 33.97 10.91
CA ARG A 25 -5.03 34.87 11.88
C ARG A 25 -5.19 36.24 11.24
N HIS A 26 -6.41 36.75 11.23
CA HIS A 26 -6.72 38.07 10.69
C HIS A 26 -6.52 39.17 11.74
N ARG A 27 -6.51 40.43 11.30
CA ARG A 27 -6.28 41.59 12.19
C ARG A 27 -7.53 42.01 12.98
N ASP A 28 -8.69 41.48 12.60
CA ASP A 28 -10.01 41.73 13.19
C ASP A 28 -10.42 40.66 14.22
N ASP A 29 -9.43 39.95 14.76
CA ASP A 29 -9.60 38.84 15.72
C ASP A 29 -10.40 37.64 15.21
N THR A 30 -10.53 37.51 13.88
CA THR A 30 -11.04 36.31 13.22
C THR A 30 -9.92 35.37 12.75
N TYR A 31 -10.27 34.12 12.49
CA TYR A 31 -9.33 33.06 12.10
C TYR A 31 -9.81 32.35 10.84
N GLY A 32 -8.88 32.12 9.91
CA GLY A 32 -9.09 31.19 8.82
C GLY A 32 -8.70 29.78 9.26
N VAL A 33 -9.63 28.82 9.19
CA VAL A 33 -9.46 27.44 9.65
C VAL A 33 -9.70 26.47 8.50
N VAL A 34 -8.78 25.51 8.34
CA VAL A 34 -8.97 24.35 7.47
C VAL A 34 -9.50 23.19 8.32
N LEU A 35 -10.71 22.72 8.06
CA LEU A 35 -11.30 21.57 8.74
C LEU A 35 -10.62 20.27 8.30
N ASP A 36 -10.37 19.38 9.25
CA ASP A 36 -9.86 18.04 8.96
C ASP A 36 -11.00 17.25 8.29
N ALA A 37 -10.73 16.67 7.11
CA ALA A 37 -11.71 16.10 6.18
C ALA A 37 -13.00 15.56 6.83
N ILE A 38 -14.10 16.27 6.61
CA ILE A 38 -15.43 15.86 7.03
C ILE A 38 -16.02 15.08 5.87
N HIS A 39 -16.33 13.79 6.08
CA HIS A 39 -16.89 12.89 5.06
C HIS A 39 -18.19 13.37 4.37
N GLN A 40 -18.72 14.54 4.75
CA GLN A 40 -19.98 15.12 4.28
C GLN A 40 -19.83 16.51 3.63
N LEU A 41 -18.61 17.06 3.57
CA LEU A 41 -18.35 18.36 2.95
C LEU A 41 -17.55 18.19 1.66
N SER A 42 -17.79 19.05 0.67
CA SER A 42 -16.96 19.07 -0.54
C SER A 42 -15.55 19.60 -0.21
N ASP A 43 -14.54 19.29 -1.03
CA ASP A 43 -13.15 19.76 -0.80
C ASP A 43 -13.06 21.30 -0.73
N GLU A 44 -14.01 22.02 -1.33
CA GLU A 44 -14.11 23.48 -1.31
C GLU A 44 -14.71 24.03 -0.01
N ASP A 45 -15.46 23.21 0.74
CA ASP A 45 -16.12 23.58 2.01
C ASP A 45 -15.24 23.31 3.26
N CYS A 46 -14.04 22.77 3.06
CA CYS A 46 -13.13 22.44 4.17
C CYS A 46 -12.34 23.67 4.66
N PHE A 47 -12.59 24.87 4.14
CA PHE A 47 -11.93 26.11 4.58
C PHE A 47 -12.95 27.18 4.99
N ILE A 48 -12.81 27.71 6.20
CA ILE A 48 -13.64 28.79 6.71
C ILE A 48 -12.74 29.97 7.03
N ASP A 49 -12.93 31.10 6.34
CA ASP A 49 -11.99 32.23 6.38
C ASP A 49 -12.20 33.17 7.58
N ASN A 50 -13.39 33.20 8.20
CA ASN A 50 -13.75 34.19 9.22
C ASN A 50 -14.39 33.56 10.48
N VAL A 51 -13.74 32.58 11.09
CA VAL A 51 -14.19 31.98 12.36
C VAL A 51 -13.97 32.97 13.51
N GLN A 52 -15.00 33.24 14.31
CA GLN A 52 -14.91 34.13 15.46
C GLN A 52 -14.19 33.49 16.67
N GLU A 53 -13.66 34.30 17.59
CA GLU A 53 -12.96 33.78 18.79
C GLU A 53 -13.88 32.93 19.70
N ASP A 54 -15.20 33.17 19.68
CA ASP A 54 -16.19 32.40 20.46
C ASP A 54 -16.62 31.08 19.79
N GLU A 55 -16.40 30.95 18.48
CA GLU A 55 -16.72 29.74 17.70
C GLU A 55 -15.53 28.78 17.59
N ILE A 56 -14.33 29.22 17.99
CA ILE A 56 -13.09 28.44 17.94
C ILE A 56 -12.63 28.05 19.35
N SER A 57 -12.18 26.82 19.51
CA SER A 57 -11.62 26.33 20.77
C SER A 57 -10.40 25.46 20.50
N ALA A 58 -9.48 25.38 21.46
CA ALA A 58 -8.36 24.45 21.36
C ALA A 58 -8.88 23.02 21.20
N LEU A 59 -8.34 22.28 20.23
CA LEU A 59 -8.55 20.85 20.15
C LEU A 59 -7.68 20.22 21.24
N GLU A 60 -8.29 19.56 22.22
CA GLU A 60 -7.52 18.80 23.20
C GLU A 60 -6.71 17.74 22.44
N PRO A 61 -5.38 17.66 22.66
CA PRO A 61 -4.59 16.61 22.05
C PRO A 61 -5.19 15.27 22.48
N PRO A 62 -5.26 14.27 21.57
CA PRO A 62 -5.67 12.94 21.98
C PRO A 62 -4.81 12.50 23.16
N ALA A 63 -5.44 11.82 24.12
CA ALA A 63 -4.73 11.34 25.29
C ALA A 63 -3.43 10.64 24.84
N PRO A 64 -2.28 10.91 25.49
CA PRO A 64 -1.04 10.28 25.11
C PRO A 64 -1.24 8.76 25.14
N LYS A 65 -1.09 8.13 23.97
CA LYS A 65 -1.24 6.68 23.83
C LYS A 65 -0.28 6.00 24.78
N ASN A 66 -0.76 4.98 25.49
CA ASN A 66 0.12 4.21 26.34
C ASN A 66 1.07 3.35 25.48
N LYS A 67 2.14 2.82 26.11
CA LYS A 67 3.15 2.02 25.42
C LYS A 67 2.55 0.82 24.68
N GLU A 68 1.55 0.16 25.27
CA GLU A 68 0.90 -1.03 24.73
C GLU A 68 0.09 -0.71 23.46
N GLU A 69 -0.61 0.44 23.43
CA GLU A 69 -1.32 0.92 22.25
C GLU A 69 -0.38 1.25 21.09
N LEU A 70 0.77 1.88 21.40
CA LEU A 70 1.79 2.20 20.39
C LEU A 70 2.43 0.93 19.81
N GLU A 71 2.70 -0.08 20.65
CA GLU A 71 3.24 -1.36 20.20
C GLU A 71 2.23 -2.13 19.34
N ARG A 72 0.94 -2.13 19.71
CA ARG A 72 -0.12 -2.76 18.92
C ARG A 72 -0.27 -2.13 17.53
N GLU A 73 -0.30 -0.80 17.43
CA GLU A 73 -0.38 -0.11 16.13
C GLU A 73 0.86 -0.37 15.25
N ALA A 74 2.04 -0.49 15.87
CA ALA A 74 3.25 -0.81 15.14
C ALA A 74 3.21 -2.25 14.59
N ASP A 75 2.70 -3.20 15.36
CA ASP A 75 2.57 -4.59 14.93
C ASP A 75 1.49 -4.80 13.87
N GLU A 76 0.35 -4.11 13.97
CA GLU A 76 -0.67 -4.10 12.91
C GLU A 76 -0.09 -3.59 11.59
N LYS A 77 0.63 -2.46 11.61
CA LYS A 77 1.30 -1.92 10.41
C LYS A 77 2.32 -2.88 9.81
N ARG A 78 3.08 -3.60 10.64
CA ARG A 78 4.03 -4.61 10.14
C ARG A 78 3.30 -5.76 9.46
N LYS A 79 2.20 -6.23 10.04
CA LYS A 79 1.39 -7.30 9.48
C LYS A 79 0.82 -6.91 8.12
N ASP A 80 0.22 -5.72 8.02
CA ASP A 80 -0.34 -5.23 6.75
C ASP A 80 0.73 -5.12 5.65
N ALA A 81 1.94 -4.66 6.01
CA ALA A 81 3.05 -4.58 5.06
C ALA A 81 3.51 -5.97 4.56
N VAL A 82 3.53 -6.97 5.44
CA VAL A 82 3.86 -8.36 5.10
C VAL A 82 2.78 -8.96 4.21
N ASP A 83 1.50 -8.77 4.56
CA ASP A 83 0.36 -9.28 3.80
C ASP A 83 0.31 -8.67 2.39
N ALA A 84 0.56 -7.37 2.26
CA ALA A 84 0.66 -6.70 0.96
C ALA A 84 1.82 -7.24 0.09
N THR A 85 2.97 -7.51 0.72
CA THR A 85 4.14 -8.07 0.02
C THR A 85 3.86 -9.50 -0.46
N ASN A 86 3.26 -10.32 0.39
CA ASN A 86 2.88 -11.69 0.05
C ASN A 86 1.83 -11.74 -1.07
N ALA A 87 0.83 -10.86 -1.03
CA ALA A 87 -0.17 -10.75 -2.09
C ALA A 87 0.45 -10.39 -3.44
N LYS A 88 1.42 -9.46 -3.45
CA LYS A 88 2.16 -9.11 -4.67
C LYS A 88 2.98 -10.29 -5.20
N ALA A 89 3.73 -10.97 -4.34
CA ALA A 89 4.54 -12.12 -4.73
C ALA A 89 3.68 -13.27 -5.29
N ALA A 90 2.51 -13.52 -4.69
CA ALA A 90 1.55 -14.50 -5.18
C ALA A 90 1.00 -14.14 -6.56
N LYS A 91 0.69 -12.86 -6.80
CA LYS A 91 0.26 -12.37 -8.11
C LYS A 91 1.36 -12.50 -9.17
N ASP A 92 2.58 -12.07 -8.85
CA ASP A 92 3.72 -12.16 -9.78
C ASP A 92 4.01 -13.63 -10.14
N ALA A 93 3.86 -14.56 -9.19
CA ALA A 93 4.00 -16.00 -9.44
C ALA A 93 2.88 -16.53 -10.34
N ALA A 94 1.63 -16.14 -10.11
CA ALA A 94 0.50 -16.53 -10.94
C ALA A 94 0.61 -15.99 -12.37
N ASP A 95 1.04 -14.73 -12.54
CA ASP A 95 1.26 -14.11 -13.84
C ASP A 95 2.43 -14.80 -14.59
N ALA A 96 3.49 -15.17 -13.89
CA ALA A 96 4.59 -15.94 -14.48
C ALA A 96 4.14 -17.34 -14.94
N GLU A 97 3.32 -18.04 -14.14
CA GLU A 97 2.76 -19.34 -14.51
C GLU A 97 1.79 -19.24 -15.69
N ALA A 98 0.93 -18.22 -15.71
CA ALA A 98 0.03 -17.95 -16.84
C ALA A 98 0.78 -17.67 -18.14
N ASN A 99 1.88 -16.90 -18.08
CA ASN A 99 2.73 -16.64 -19.25
C ASN A 99 3.44 -17.90 -19.76
N LEU A 100 3.84 -18.80 -18.86
CA LEU A 100 4.41 -20.10 -19.23
C LEU A 100 3.36 -21.00 -19.89
N ALA A 101 2.12 -21.01 -19.37
CA ALA A 101 0.99 -21.75 -19.96
C ALA A 101 0.62 -21.23 -21.36
N ALA A 102 0.63 -19.91 -21.55
CA ALA A 102 0.29 -19.27 -22.82
C ALA A 102 1.31 -19.54 -23.94
N THR A 103 2.51 -20.03 -23.61
CA THR A 103 3.57 -20.29 -24.58
C THR A 103 3.81 -21.80 -24.72
N PRO A 104 3.00 -22.52 -25.53
CA PRO A 104 3.14 -23.96 -25.72
C PRO A 104 4.51 -24.31 -26.31
N LEU A 105 4.95 -25.55 -26.07
CA LEU A 105 6.23 -26.04 -26.59
C LEU A 105 6.16 -26.26 -28.09
N THR A 106 7.23 -25.91 -28.81
CA THR A 106 7.37 -26.21 -30.23
C THR A 106 7.77 -27.67 -30.47
N GLY A 107 7.62 -28.15 -31.71
CA GLY A 107 8.05 -29.51 -32.08
C GLY A 107 9.54 -29.76 -31.82
N ASP A 108 10.39 -28.76 -32.06
CA ASP A 108 11.83 -28.84 -31.79
C ASP A 108 12.14 -28.87 -30.28
N GLU A 109 11.38 -28.13 -29.47
CA GLU A 109 11.51 -28.16 -28.02
C GLU A 109 11.11 -29.52 -27.45
N HIS A 110 10.03 -30.13 -27.97
CA HIS A 110 9.65 -31.50 -27.64
C HIS A 110 10.74 -32.51 -28.02
N ALA A 111 11.33 -32.38 -29.22
CA ALA A 111 12.42 -33.24 -29.67
C ALA A 111 13.67 -33.09 -28.78
N PHE A 112 14.00 -31.87 -28.36
CA PHE A 112 15.09 -31.59 -27.43
C PHE A 112 14.85 -32.25 -26.07
N ILE A 113 13.66 -32.09 -25.49
CA ILE A 113 13.30 -32.74 -24.21
C ILE A 113 13.44 -34.25 -24.32
N ALA A 114 12.95 -34.87 -25.40
CA ALA A 114 13.03 -36.31 -25.62
C ALA A 114 14.49 -36.82 -25.69
N ARG A 115 15.39 -36.02 -26.28
CA ARG A 115 16.83 -36.31 -26.35
C ARG A 115 17.53 -36.21 -24.99
N ILE A 116 17.25 -35.14 -24.23
CA ILE A 116 17.98 -34.83 -22.99
C ILE A 116 17.45 -35.59 -21.77
N ARG A 117 16.14 -35.86 -21.70
CA ARG A 117 15.50 -36.58 -20.58
C ARG A 117 16.21 -37.90 -20.18
N PRO A 118 16.61 -38.80 -21.10
CA PRO A 118 17.35 -40.00 -20.73
C PRO A 118 18.77 -39.72 -20.21
N LEU A 119 19.44 -38.67 -20.69
CA LEU A 119 20.78 -38.27 -20.23
C LEU A 119 20.73 -37.71 -18.80
N MET A 120 19.68 -36.96 -18.48
CA MET A 120 19.41 -36.47 -17.12
C MET A 120 19.09 -37.60 -16.13
N ASN A 121 18.41 -38.67 -16.58
CA ASN A 121 18.00 -39.79 -15.72
C ASN A 121 19.03 -40.90 -15.54
N LYS A 122 19.93 -41.11 -16.51
CA LYS A 122 20.84 -42.27 -16.52
C LYS A 122 22.31 -41.96 -16.23
N GLY A 123 22.69 -40.70 -16.03
CA GLY A 123 24.06 -40.32 -15.67
C GLY A 123 25.15 -40.69 -16.70
N MET A 124 24.78 -41.13 -17.90
CA MET A 124 25.72 -41.45 -18.98
C MET A 124 26.04 -40.17 -19.74
N GLY A 125 27.28 -39.68 -19.64
CA GLY A 125 27.75 -38.50 -20.39
C GLY A 125 26.84 -37.30 -20.16
N GLY A 126 26.96 -36.69 -18.98
CA GLY A 126 26.03 -35.66 -18.53
C GLY A 126 25.84 -34.54 -19.56
N PRO A 127 24.60 -34.07 -19.78
CA PRO A 127 24.36 -32.92 -20.64
C PRO A 127 25.16 -31.71 -20.15
N SER A 128 25.55 -30.85 -21.08
CA SER A 128 26.28 -29.64 -20.72
C SER A 128 25.45 -28.74 -19.78
N PRO A 129 26.08 -27.87 -18.98
CA PRO A 129 25.35 -26.94 -18.11
C PRO A 129 24.29 -26.11 -18.85
N ALA A 130 24.57 -25.71 -20.09
CA ALA A 130 23.62 -24.98 -20.93
C ALA A 130 22.40 -25.84 -21.32
N GLU A 131 22.61 -27.13 -21.60
CA GLU A 131 21.52 -28.06 -21.90
C GLU A 131 20.68 -28.36 -20.67
N ILE A 132 21.28 -28.44 -19.48
CA ILE A 132 20.58 -28.60 -18.21
C ILE A 132 19.66 -27.40 -17.96
N THR A 133 20.20 -26.17 -18.06
CA THR A 133 19.41 -24.94 -17.85
C THR A 133 18.24 -24.87 -18.84
N ARG A 134 18.50 -25.14 -20.12
CA ARG A 134 17.46 -25.15 -21.16
C ARG A 134 16.40 -26.22 -20.88
N TYR A 135 16.81 -27.43 -20.51
CA TYR A 135 15.91 -28.53 -20.18
C TYR A 135 15.01 -28.19 -18.99
N SER A 136 15.57 -27.64 -17.91
CA SER A 136 14.81 -27.24 -16.72
C SER A 136 13.73 -26.21 -17.04
N TYR A 137 14.00 -25.25 -17.93
CA TYR A 137 13.01 -24.26 -18.37
C TYR A 137 11.88 -24.90 -19.17
N LEU A 138 12.21 -25.78 -20.13
CA LEU A 138 11.23 -26.42 -21.00
C LEU A 138 10.34 -27.41 -20.23
N ILE A 139 10.88 -28.15 -19.25
CA ILE A 139 10.09 -29.04 -18.39
C ILE A 139 9.12 -28.25 -17.51
N LYS A 140 9.51 -27.06 -17.02
CA LYS A 140 8.58 -26.19 -16.28
C LYS A 140 7.40 -25.80 -17.18
N ARG A 141 7.65 -25.39 -18.43
CA ARG A 141 6.60 -25.10 -19.42
C ARG A 141 5.73 -26.32 -19.78
N GLU A 142 6.32 -27.51 -19.88
CA GLU A 142 5.61 -28.77 -20.17
C GLU A 142 4.61 -29.16 -19.06
N LYS A 143 4.93 -28.83 -17.80
CA LYS A 143 4.19 -29.26 -16.62
C LYS A 143 3.06 -28.30 -16.21
N VAL A 144 3.12 -27.05 -16.65
CA VAL A 144 2.03 -26.08 -16.46
C VAL A 144 0.93 -26.45 -17.45
N LYS A 145 -0.26 -26.82 -16.94
CA LYS A 145 -1.43 -27.27 -17.71
C LYS A 145 -2.69 -26.56 -17.26
#